data_AF-A0A427TVX8-F1
#
_entry.id   AF-A0A427TVX8-F1
#
_cell.length_a   1.000
_cell.length_b   1.000
_cell.length_c   1.000
_cell.angle_alpha   90.00
_cell.angle_beta   90.00
_cell.angle_gamma   90.00
#
_symmetry.space_group_name_H-M   'P 1'
#
loop_
_entity.id
_entity.type
_entity.pdbx_description
1 polymer ?
#
loop_
_entity_poly.entity_id
_entity_poly.type
_entity_poly.pdbx_seq_one_letter_code
_entity_poly.pdbx_strand_id
1 'polypeptide(L)'
;MIEKITGSIILDNENIVLSSGMSYETFLNTPLYKGGIVDKNYSLKDTQEISGKGFLVTLFFNEGKLKEVHLSEVINGLSWDNWSEDVEMTKKESHDQWLSTILGEEPYIYSWGQVESVFDKKGCVSSIIIRYY
;
A
#
# COMPACT_ATOMS: atom_id res chain seq x y z
N MET A 1 -3.26 6.48 -8.12
CA MET A 1 -4.34 5.59 -8.64
C MET A 1 -3.84 4.14 -8.77
N ILE A 2 -4.67 3.13 -8.47
CA ILE A 2 -4.40 1.71 -8.79
C ILE A 2 -4.98 1.40 -10.18
N GLU A 3 -4.13 0.97 -11.10
CA GLU A 3 -4.50 0.69 -12.49
C GLU A 3 -4.98 -0.77 -12.65
N LYS A 4 -6.16 -0.99 -13.24
CA LYS A 4 -6.85 -2.29 -13.22
C LYS A 4 -6.22 -3.35 -14.13
N ILE A 5 -5.49 -2.96 -15.17
CA ILE A 5 -4.93 -3.89 -16.16
C ILE A 5 -3.55 -4.43 -15.72
N THR A 6 -2.79 -3.66 -14.95
CA THR A 6 -1.39 -3.94 -14.59
C THR A 6 -1.15 -3.98 -13.09
N GLY A 7 -2.07 -3.42 -12.29
CA GLY A 7 -1.91 -3.26 -10.85
C GLY A 7 -0.96 -2.13 -10.45
N SER A 8 -0.52 -1.33 -11.41
CA SER A 8 0.41 -0.23 -11.15
C SER A 8 -0.23 0.81 -10.22
N ILE A 9 0.54 1.28 -9.24
CA ILE A 9 0.13 2.29 -8.27
C ILE A 9 0.90 3.56 -8.55
N ILE A 10 0.18 4.64 -8.87
CA ILE A 10 0.76 5.97 -9.02
C ILE A 10 0.75 6.65 -7.66
N LEU A 11 1.94 7.06 -7.20
CA LEU A 11 2.15 7.93 -6.05
C LEU A 11 2.12 9.39 -6.55
N ASP A 12 1.03 10.09 -6.29
CA ASP A 12 0.69 11.36 -6.94
C ASP A 12 1.67 12.49 -6.56
N ASN A 13 2.18 12.47 -5.33
CA ASN A 13 3.11 13.47 -4.80
C ASN A 13 4.54 13.36 -5.35
N GLU A 14 4.96 12.16 -5.76
CA GLU A 14 6.32 11.90 -6.27
C GLU A 14 6.34 11.64 -7.79
N ASN A 15 5.16 11.48 -8.41
CA ASN A 15 4.99 11.04 -9.80
C ASN A 15 5.76 9.73 -10.11
N ILE A 16 5.78 8.81 -9.14
CA ILE A 16 6.44 7.51 -9.23
C ILE A 16 5.39 6.41 -9.36
N VAL A 17 5.66 5.45 -10.24
CA VAL A 17 4.80 4.30 -10.48
C VAL A 17 5.40 3.06 -9.82
N LEU A 18 4.72 2.50 -8.83
CA LEU A 18 5.01 1.18 -8.28
C LEU A 18 4.34 0.13 -9.16
N SER A 19 5.05 -0.92 -9.56
CA SER A 19 4.47 -2.01 -10.37
C SER A 19 5.21 -3.32 -10.11
N SER A 20 4.61 -4.45 -10.50
CA SER A 20 5.25 -5.78 -10.42
C SER A 20 6.57 -5.87 -11.19
N GLY A 21 6.78 -5.01 -12.19
CA GLY A 21 8.03 -4.90 -12.95
C GLY A 21 9.14 -4.14 -12.23
N MET A 22 8.84 -3.44 -11.13
CA MET A 22 9.85 -2.69 -10.37
C MET A 22 10.81 -3.67 -9.69
N SER A 23 12.08 -3.59 -10.09
CA SER A 23 13.14 -4.33 -9.43
C SER A 23 13.59 -3.59 -8.16
N TYR A 24 14.20 -4.35 -7.26
CA TYR A 24 14.87 -3.80 -6.09
C TYR A 24 15.92 -2.75 -6.46
N GLU A 25 16.74 -3.02 -7.48
CA GLU A 25 17.78 -2.08 -7.94
C GLU A 25 17.16 -0.79 -8.50
N THR A 26 16.08 -0.90 -9.26
CA THR A 26 15.36 0.28 -9.75
C THR A 26 14.80 1.09 -8.59
N PHE A 27 14.21 0.43 -7.59
CA PHE A 27 13.68 1.09 -6.39
C PHE A 27 14.76 1.89 -5.63
N LEU A 28 15.95 1.31 -5.42
CA LEU A 28 17.05 2.00 -4.73
C LEU A 28 17.51 3.30 -5.42
N ASN A 29 17.27 3.43 -6.73
CA ASN A 29 17.60 4.62 -7.50
C ASN A 29 16.46 5.66 -7.53
N THR A 30 15.35 5.41 -6.82
CA THR A 30 14.24 6.37 -6.72
C THR A 30 14.41 7.32 -5.54
N PRO A 31 13.82 8.53 -5.60
CA PRO A 31 13.74 9.45 -4.45
C PRO A 31 13.02 8.88 -3.22
N LEU A 32 12.24 7.81 -3.37
CA LEU A 32 11.52 7.12 -2.28
C LEU A 32 12.48 6.41 -1.31
N TYR A 33 13.65 6.00 -1.80
CA TYR A 33 14.66 5.38 -0.97
C TYR A 33 15.46 6.45 -0.23
N LYS A 34 15.25 6.54 1.10
CA LYS A 34 15.94 7.49 1.99
C LYS A 34 17.06 6.82 2.81
N GLY A 35 17.66 5.76 2.29
CA GLY A 35 18.64 4.95 3.01
C GLY A 35 18.01 3.95 3.99
N GLY A 36 18.87 3.17 4.65
CA GLY A 36 18.50 2.10 5.58
C GLY A 36 18.74 0.70 5.00
N ILE A 37 18.42 -0.33 5.79
CA ILE A 37 18.49 -1.71 5.32
C ILE A 37 17.16 -2.05 4.65
N VAL A 38 17.23 -2.50 3.41
CA VAL A 38 16.13 -3.20 2.75
C VAL A 38 16.41 -4.68 2.90
N ASP A 39 15.65 -5.36 3.76
CA ASP A 39 15.71 -6.82 3.86
C ASP A 39 14.58 -7.40 2.98
N LYS A 40 13.48 -7.86 3.58
CA LYS A 40 12.29 -8.36 2.85
C LYS A 40 11.31 -7.25 2.47
N ASN A 41 11.34 -6.14 3.19
CA ASN A 41 10.45 -5.02 2.96
C ASN A 41 11.15 -3.68 3.22
N TYR A 42 10.52 -2.62 2.73
CA TYR A 42 10.91 -1.25 2.98
C TYR A 42 9.69 -0.35 3.15
N SER A 43 9.54 0.23 4.35
CA SER A 43 8.53 1.26 4.61
C SER A 43 9.05 2.62 4.18
N LEU A 44 8.31 3.27 3.28
CA LEU A 44 8.59 4.64 2.84
C LEU A 44 8.50 5.58 4.04
N LYS A 45 9.41 6.56 4.08
CA LYS A 45 9.50 7.51 5.21
C LYS A 45 8.42 8.58 5.17
N ASP A 46 8.07 9.00 3.96
CA ASP A 46 7.11 10.07 3.72
C ASP A 46 5.73 9.47 3.42
N THR A 47 4.68 10.19 3.82
CA THR A 47 3.31 9.85 3.42
C THR A 47 3.19 9.99 1.91
N GLN A 48 2.58 9.01 1.26
CA GLN A 48 2.35 9.02 -0.17
C GLN A 48 0.88 9.29 -0.46
N GLU A 49 0.62 10.13 -1.46
CA GLU A 49 -0.73 10.41 -1.92
C GLU A 49 -1.10 9.46 -3.06
N ILE A 50 -2.24 8.80 -2.95
CA ILE A 50 -2.74 7.88 -3.97
C ILE A 50 -4.22 8.19 -4.19
N SER A 51 -4.55 8.75 -5.35
CA SER A 51 -5.91 9.16 -5.71
C SER A 51 -6.57 10.02 -4.63
N GLY A 52 -5.85 11.04 -4.14
CA GLY A 52 -6.36 12.00 -3.16
C GLY A 52 -6.46 11.50 -1.72
N LYS A 53 -5.91 10.32 -1.42
CA LYS A 53 -5.85 9.76 -0.05
C LYS A 53 -4.40 9.50 0.35
N GLY A 54 -4.05 9.83 1.60
CA GLY A 54 -2.70 9.69 2.15
C GLY A 54 -2.47 8.32 2.77
N PHE A 55 -1.32 7.72 2.48
CA PHE A 55 -0.93 6.40 2.95
C PHE A 55 0.52 6.34 3.45
N LEU A 56 0.73 5.55 4.50
CA LEU A 56 2.03 4.94 4.78
C LEU A 56 2.16 3.71 3.88
N VAL A 57 3.24 3.63 3.13
CA VAL A 57 3.45 2.60 2.11
C VAL A 57 4.61 1.71 2.52
N THR A 58 4.39 0.39 2.50
CA THR A 58 5.45 -0.60 2.69
C THR A 58 5.56 -1.49 1.46
N LEU A 59 6.77 -1.58 0.90
CA LEU A 59 7.08 -2.37 -0.28
C LEU A 59 7.69 -3.69 0.15
N PHE A 60 7.26 -4.81 -0.42
CA PHE A 60 7.82 -6.13 -0.17
C PHE A 60 8.47 -6.67 -1.43
N PHE A 61 9.77 -6.96 -1.35
CA PHE A 61 10.54 -7.49 -2.45
C PHE A 61 10.81 -8.98 -2.22
N ASN A 62 10.64 -9.77 -3.27
CA ASN A 62 11.05 -11.17 -3.28
C ASN A 62 11.77 -11.47 -4.60
N GLU A 63 12.88 -12.20 -4.53
CA GLU A 63 13.73 -12.51 -5.69
C GLU A 63 14.08 -11.26 -6.53
N GLY A 64 14.29 -10.12 -5.87
CA GLY A 64 14.65 -8.85 -6.49
C GLY A 64 13.51 -8.11 -7.19
N LYS A 65 12.25 -8.55 -7.06
CA LYS A 65 11.06 -7.91 -7.66
C LYS A 65 10.03 -7.50 -6.62
N LEU A 66 9.29 -6.44 -6.88
CA LEU A 66 8.17 -6.03 -6.04
C LEU A 66 7.06 -7.08 -6.11
N LYS A 67 6.73 -7.69 -4.97
CA LYS A 67 5.69 -8.72 -4.86
C LYS A 67 4.46 -8.29 -4.09
N GLU A 68 4.64 -7.45 -3.07
CA GLU A 68 3.49 -6.87 -2.38
C GLU A 68 3.69 -5.39 -2.06
N VAL A 69 2.58 -4.67 -2.02
CA VAL A 69 2.52 -3.29 -1.52
C VAL A 69 1.44 -3.24 -0.46
N HIS A 70 1.81 -2.78 0.73
CA HIS A 70 0.89 -2.58 1.84
C HIS A 70 0.66 -1.08 2.01
N LEU A 71 -0.61 -0.67 2.00
CA LEU A 71 -1.04 0.70 2.19
C LEU A 71 -1.78 0.81 3.51
N SER A 72 -1.33 1.70 4.38
CA SER A 72 -1.98 1.99 5.65
C SER A 72 -2.42 3.45 5.64
N GLU A 73 -3.72 3.70 5.64
CA GLU A 73 -4.24 5.07 5.57
C GLU A 73 -3.73 5.93 6.72
N VAL A 74 -3.32 7.16 6.39
CA VAL A 74 -2.99 8.19 7.36
C VAL A 74 -4.27 8.92 7.74
N ILE A 75 -4.67 8.79 9.00
CA ILE A 75 -5.82 9.50 9.55
C ILE A 75 -5.27 10.56 10.53
N ASN A 76 -5.60 11.82 10.28
CA ASN A 76 -5.12 12.93 11.09
C ASN A 76 -5.57 12.77 12.56
N GLY A 77 -4.61 12.90 13.47
CA GLY A 77 -4.85 12.81 14.91
C GLY A 77 -4.85 11.38 15.45
N LEU A 78 -4.69 10.34 14.63
CA LEU A 78 -4.42 8.98 15.12
C LEU A 78 -2.92 8.79 15.39
N SER A 79 -2.62 8.16 16.52
CA SER A 79 -1.29 7.73 16.95
C SER A 79 -1.40 6.43 17.75
N TRP A 80 -0.27 5.87 18.16
CA TRP A 80 -0.30 4.71 19.06
C TRP A 80 -0.95 5.00 20.41
N ASP A 81 -0.94 6.25 20.86
CA ASP A 81 -1.49 6.64 22.17
C ASP A 81 -3.02 6.62 22.19
N ASN A 82 -3.68 6.70 21.03
CA ASN A 82 -5.14 6.62 20.90
C ASN A 82 -5.60 5.46 20.01
N TRP A 83 -4.73 4.46 19.85
CA TRP A 83 -5.06 3.23 19.15
C TRP A 83 -6.19 2.48 19.87
N SER A 84 -7.12 1.93 19.09
CA SER A 84 -8.08 0.92 19.54
C SER A 84 -8.45 0.00 18.37
N GLU A 85 -8.97 -1.19 18.67
CA GLU A 85 -9.49 -2.10 17.64
C GLU A 85 -10.61 -1.44 16.83
N ASP A 86 -11.52 -0.70 17.48
CA ASP A 86 -12.61 0.01 16.81
C ASP A 86 -12.10 1.07 15.80
N VAL A 87 -11.00 1.74 16.14
CA VAL A 87 -10.35 2.71 15.24
C VAL A 87 -9.77 2.03 14.01
N GLU A 88 -9.09 0.88 14.18
CA GLU A 88 -8.55 0.12 13.06
C GLU A 88 -9.66 -0.52 12.21
N MET A 89 -10.77 -0.94 12.81
CA MET A 89 -11.95 -1.40 12.08
C MET A 89 -12.58 -0.27 11.26
N THR A 90 -12.70 0.94 11.81
CA THR A 90 -13.16 2.13 11.08
C THR A 90 -12.23 2.45 9.90
N LYS A 91 -10.91 2.30 10.10
CA LYS A 91 -9.92 2.47 9.05
C LYS A 91 -10.08 1.42 7.94
N LYS A 92 -10.37 0.16 8.30
CA LYS A 92 -10.68 -0.89 7.33
C LYS A 92 -11.93 -0.54 6.51
N GLU A 93 -13.00 -0.07 7.15
CA GLU A 93 -14.21 0.37 6.45
C GLU A 93 -13.93 1.52 5.47
N SER A 94 -13.08 2.48 5.86
CA SER A 94 -12.59 3.55 4.97
C SER A 94 -11.82 2.98 3.77
N HIS A 95 -11.00 1.95 3.98
CA HIS A 95 -10.31 1.25 2.89
C HIS A 95 -11.29 0.55 1.95
N ASP A 96 -12.27 -0.18 2.48
CA ASP A 96 -13.28 -0.89 1.70
C ASP A 96 -14.07 0.09 0.82
N GLN A 97 -14.52 1.21 1.40
CA GLN A 97 -15.22 2.27 0.67
C GLN A 97 -14.32 2.87 -0.42
N TRP A 98 -13.09 3.24 -0.08
CA TRP A 98 -12.17 3.84 -1.04
C TRP A 98 -11.86 2.88 -2.20
N LEU A 99 -11.53 1.61 -1.91
CA LEU A 99 -11.34 0.59 -2.92
C LEU A 99 -12.57 0.44 -3.81
N SER A 100 -13.78 0.47 -3.24
CA SER A 100 -14.99 0.37 -4.04
C SER A 100 -15.15 1.54 -5.01
N THR A 101 -14.80 2.76 -4.59
CA THR A 101 -14.86 3.94 -5.48
C THR A 101 -13.89 3.86 -6.66
N ILE A 102 -12.72 3.25 -6.49
CA ILE A 102 -11.68 3.19 -7.54
C ILE A 102 -11.70 1.89 -8.35
N LEU A 103 -12.06 0.76 -7.73
CA LEU A 103 -12.01 -0.58 -8.34
C LEU A 103 -13.39 -1.13 -8.70
N GLY A 104 -14.47 -0.70 -8.04
CA GLY A 104 -15.83 -1.21 -8.25
C GLY A 104 -16.29 -2.15 -7.14
N GLU A 105 -16.92 -3.28 -7.49
CA GLU A 105 -17.34 -4.28 -6.50
C GLU A 105 -16.26 -5.36 -6.31
N GLU A 106 -16.15 -5.87 -5.09
CA GLU A 106 -15.29 -7.00 -4.75
C GLU A 106 -15.83 -8.33 -5.32
N PRO A 107 -14.99 -9.37 -5.55
CA PRO A 107 -13.56 -9.45 -5.25
C PRO A 107 -12.65 -8.76 -6.28
N TYR A 108 -11.59 -8.09 -5.80
CA TYR A 108 -10.62 -7.40 -6.64
C TYR A 108 -9.49 -8.34 -7.10
N ILE A 109 -9.85 -9.35 -7.89
CA ILE A 109 -8.91 -10.33 -8.45
C ILE A 109 -8.72 -10.06 -9.94
N TYR A 110 -7.46 -9.93 -10.35
CA TYR A 110 -7.05 -9.58 -11.70
C TYR A 110 -6.01 -10.56 -12.24
N SER A 111 -5.72 -10.47 -13.54
CA SER A 111 -4.71 -11.32 -14.19
C SER A 111 -3.29 -11.09 -13.67
N TRP A 112 -3.00 -9.89 -13.15
CA TRP A 112 -1.70 -9.52 -12.59
C TRP A 112 -1.57 -9.79 -11.09
N GLY A 113 -2.68 -10.04 -10.37
CA GLY A 113 -2.67 -10.12 -8.92
C GLY A 113 -4.02 -9.83 -8.26
N GLN A 114 -3.99 -9.50 -6.97
CA GLN A 114 -5.19 -9.21 -6.18
C GLN A 114 -5.00 -8.01 -5.24
N VAL A 115 -6.11 -7.37 -4.89
CA VAL A 115 -6.18 -6.29 -3.90
C VAL A 115 -7.17 -6.68 -2.81
N GLU A 116 -6.77 -6.52 -1.55
CA GLU A 116 -7.63 -6.83 -0.40
C GLU A 116 -7.46 -5.76 0.67
N SER A 117 -8.55 -5.35 1.33
CA SER A 117 -8.47 -4.63 2.60
C SER A 117 -8.60 -5.63 3.74
N VAL A 118 -7.61 -5.65 4.63
CA VAL A 118 -7.51 -6.63 5.72
C VAL A 118 -7.30 -5.93 7.06
N PHE A 119 -7.81 -6.55 8.12
CA PHE A 119 -7.42 -6.26 9.49
C PHE A 119 -6.59 -7.44 10.01
N ASP A 120 -5.30 -7.21 10.26
CA ASP A 120 -4.43 -8.21 10.87
C ASP A 120 -4.60 -8.16 12.39
N LYS A 121 -5.30 -9.16 12.93
CA LYS A 121 -5.50 -9.31 14.38
C LYS A 121 -4.20 -9.49 15.17
N LYS A 122 -3.12 -10.00 14.55
CA LYS A 122 -1.84 -10.17 15.24
C LYS A 122 -1.04 -8.88 15.24
N GLY A 123 -1.05 -8.18 14.11
CA GLY A 123 -0.42 -6.87 13.96
C GLY A 123 -1.21 -5.72 14.58
N CYS A 124 -2.49 -5.96 14.90
CA CYS A 124 -3.43 -4.95 15.39
C CYS A 124 -3.58 -3.75 14.44
N VAL A 125 -3.52 -4.00 13.12
CA VAL A 125 -3.51 -2.95 12.09
C VAL A 125 -4.37 -3.32 10.89
N SER A 126 -5.01 -2.32 10.31
CA SER A 126 -5.73 -2.40 9.04
C SER A 126 -4.89 -1.86 7.89
N SER A 127 -4.85 -2.62 6.80
CA SER A 127 -4.11 -2.26 5.59
C SER A 127 -4.82 -2.74 4.32
N ILE A 128 -4.56 -2.03 3.23
CA ILE A 128 -4.81 -2.53 1.88
C ILE A 128 -3.55 -3.27 1.44
N ILE A 129 -3.71 -4.52 1.01
CA ILE A 129 -2.63 -5.34 0.50
C ILE A 129 -2.86 -5.55 -1.00
N ILE A 130 -1.89 -5.15 -1.80
CA ILE A 130 -1.78 -5.46 -3.21
C ILE A 130 -0.73 -6.55 -3.37
N ARG A 131 -1.09 -7.69 -3.95
CA ARG A 131 -0.16 -8.80 -4.23
C ARG A 131 -0.07 -9.07 -5.72
N TYR A 132 1.15 -9.19 -6.24
CA TYR A 132 1.44 -9.50 -7.64
C TYR A 132 1.80 -10.98 -7.80
N TYR A 133 1.30 -11.62 -8.86
CA TYR A 133 1.63 -13.02 -9.18
C TYR A 133 3.06 -13.17 -9.73
#